data_AF-A0A7X6SZ95-F1
#
_entry.id   AF-A0A7X6SZ95-F1
#
_cell.length_a   1.000
_cell.length_b   1.000
_cell.length_c   1.000
_cell.angle_alpha   90.00
_cell.angle_beta   90.00
_cell.angle_gamma   90.00
#
_symmetry.space_group_name_H-M   'P 1'
#
loop_
_entity.id
_entity.type
_entity.pdbx_description
1 polymer ?
#
loop_
_entity_poly.entity_id
_entity_poly.type
_entity_poly.pdbx_seq_one_letter_code
_entity_poly.pdbx_strand_id
1 'polypeptide(L)'
;MKPMATILAALLICLLSSSSLFADPLDDAKTAIQNQDYTKAVEILIPLSEQENVEAQTMLGSMYISGQGAAADPTKGLNLITAAAKKGYEPAKIRAFSLNIELANSGDTGAMFNVGYMCFNGWGGTYEPDVCLKWLENAGDMGHERSAKILTKIYTEGMFNVIPDSGKTAYWKEQEMAIVAGIEGSWEGSLPSMGGPNPMPVEVTYKFKKEGEILSGIFINKGFGNKKSFIKEGKIDGNEFSFYVESSFGGNKIVTNYTGVFYGNTIKLTCTMPGGPDGKVPLPVTFLAKRTI
;
A
#
# COMPACT_ATOMS: atom_id res chain seq x y z
N MET A 1 73.29 -57.61 19.74
CA MET A 1 73.03 -56.18 20.03
C MET A 1 71.62 -56.06 20.62
N LYS A 2 71.56 -55.74 21.91
CA LYS A 2 70.36 -55.43 22.74
C LYS A 2 70.18 -53.88 22.75
N PRO A 3 69.14 -53.25 23.34
CA PRO A 3 67.74 -53.66 23.65
C PRO A 3 66.71 -52.48 23.48
N MET A 4 65.51 -52.60 24.10
CA MET A 4 64.68 -51.51 24.69
C MET A 4 63.86 -50.61 23.73
N ALA A 5 62.70 -50.04 24.05
CA ALA A 5 61.83 -50.05 25.24
C ALA A 5 60.45 -49.47 24.89
N THR A 6 59.46 -49.94 25.63
CA THR A 6 58.12 -49.38 25.90
C THR A 6 58.14 -47.87 26.15
N ILE A 7 57.32 -47.06 25.46
CA ILE A 7 56.75 -45.80 26.02
C ILE A 7 55.31 -45.62 25.50
N LEU A 8 54.36 -45.71 26.44
CA LEU A 8 53.03 -45.11 26.39
C LEU A 8 53.13 -43.61 26.11
N ALA A 9 52.36 -43.09 25.16
CA ALA A 9 51.90 -41.70 25.23
C ALA A 9 50.49 -41.63 24.63
N ALA A 10 49.51 -41.67 25.52
CA ALA A 10 48.15 -41.28 25.23
C ALA A 10 48.13 -39.83 24.72
N LEU A 11 47.78 -39.64 23.45
CA LEU A 11 47.14 -38.40 23.00
C LEU A 11 45.75 -38.76 22.48
N LEU A 12 44.91 -39.14 23.43
CA LEU A 12 43.49 -38.81 23.39
C LEU A 12 43.42 -37.27 23.36
N ILE A 13 43.52 -36.68 22.16
CA ILE A 13 43.03 -35.32 21.95
C ILE A 13 41.52 -35.45 22.06
N CYS A 14 41.04 -35.43 23.30
CA CYS A 14 39.77 -34.82 23.61
C CYS A 14 39.84 -33.42 22.99
N LEU A 15 39.37 -33.31 21.75
CA LEU A 15 38.70 -32.12 21.28
C LEU A 15 37.56 -31.92 22.28
N LEU A 16 37.90 -31.29 23.40
CA LEU A 16 36.98 -30.49 24.16
C LEU A 16 36.50 -29.45 23.16
N SER A 17 35.47 -29.79 22.39
CA SER A 17 34.41 -28.82 22.13
C SER A 17 33.93 -28.43 23.52
N SER A 18 34.64 -27.49 24.14
CA SER A 18 34.12 -26.70 25.23
C SER A 18 32.89 -26.02 24.64
N SER A 19 31.75 -26.70 24.73
CA SER A 19 30.46 -26.06 24.67
C SER A 19 30.52 -25.05 25.80
N SER A 20 30.84 -23.81 25.43
CA SER A 20 30.92 -22.69 26.34
C SER A 20 29.66 -22.75 27.20
N LEU A 21 29.82 -22.90 28.51
CA LEU A 21 28.72 -22.97 29.49
C LEU A 21 27.97 -21.62 29.63
N PHE A 22 28.13 -20.72 28.67
CA PHE A 22 27.39 -19.47 28.62
C PHE A 22 26.01 -19.76 28.02
N ALA A 23 24.97 -19.30 28.72
CA ALA A 23 23.61 -19.30 28.19
C ALA A 23 23.58 -18.63 26.82
N ASP A 24 22.73 -19.11 25.92
CA ASP A 24 22.53 -18.50 24.60
C ASP A 24 22.09 -17.04 24.80
N PRO A 25 22.79 -16.03 24.25
CA PRO A 25 22.39 -14.63 24.37
C PRO A 25 20.93 -14.39 23.94
N LEU A 26 20.40 -15.21 23.02
CA LEU A 26 18.99 -15.13 22.64
C LEU A 26 18.04 -15.56 23.79
N ASP A 27 18.42 -16.55 24.60
CA ASP A 27 17.66 -16.95 25.78
C ASP A 27 17.74 -15.91 26.90
N ASP A 28 18.86 -15.20 27.02
CA ASP A 28 18.98 -14.06 27.93
C ASP A 28 18.04 -12.91 27.51
N ALA A 29 17.93 -12.63 26.20
CA ALA A 29 16.98 -11.66 25.67
C ALA A 29 15.52 -12.09 25.93
N LYS A 30 15.17 -13.37 25.70
CA LYS A 30 13.84 -13.91 26.00
C LYS A 30 13.51 -13.79 27.50
N THR A 31 14.48 -14.10 28.36
CA THR A 31 14.35 -13.96 29.81
C THR A 31 14.13 -12.50 30.21
N ALA A 32 14.89 -11.56 29.61
CA ALA A 32 14.70 -10.14 29.84
C ALA A 32 13.29 -9.67 29.44
N ILE A 33 12.77 -10.11 28.29
CA ILE A 33 11.39 -9.83 27.86
C ILE A 33 10.36 -10.38 28.86
N GLN A 34 10.52 -11.63 29.32
CA GLN A 34 9.62 -12.23 30.30
C GLN A 34 9.59 -11.44 31.62
N ASN A 35 10.74 -10.90 32.03
CA ASN A 35 10.87 -10.05 33.20
C ASN A 35 10.49 -8.57 32.94
N GLN A 36 9.98 -8.25 31.74
CA GLN A 36 9.65 -6.89 31.28
C GLN A 36 10.84 -5.92 31.26
N ASP A 37 12.06 -6.43 31.30
CA ASP A 37 13.29 -5.66 31.12
C ASP A 37 13.57 -5.48 29.62
N TYR A 38 12.70 -4.69 28.98
CA TYR A 38 12.73 -4.51 27.54
C TYR A 38 13.99 -3.77 27.06
N THR A 39 14.54 -2.86 27.86
CA THR A 39 15.78 -2.14 27.51
C THR A 39 16.93 -3.13 27.37
N LYS A 40 17.11 -4.02 28.36
CA LYS A 40 18.13 -5.06 28.30
C LYS A 40 17.90 -6.03 27.14
N ALA A 41 16.64 -6.41 26.89
CA ALA A 41 16.32 -7.26 25.74
C ALA A 41 16.73 -6.60 24.41
N VAL A 42 16.43 -5.31 24.20
CA VAL A 42 16.87 -4.58 23.00
C VAL A 42 18.40 -4.58 22.89
N GLU A 43 19.11 -4.27 23.97
CA GLU A 43 20.58 -4.25 23.99
C GLU A 43 21.20 -5.58 23.54
N ILE A 44 20.61 -6.70 23.96
CA ILE A 44 21.06 -8.05 23.58
C ILE A 44 20.65 -8.40 22.13
N LEU A 45 19.44 -8.02 21.72
CA LEU A 45 18.90 -8.39 20.42
C LEU A 45 19.55 -7.64 19.24
N ILE A 46 20.05 -6.42 19.45
CA ILE A 46 20.73 -5.62 18.40
C ILE A 46 21.90 -6.40 17.77
N PRO A 47 22.94 -6.83 18.52
CA PRO A 47 24.08 -7.51 17.92
C PRO A 47 23.70 -8.87 17.30
N LEU A 48 22.71 -9.58 17.86
CA LEU A 48 22.20 -10.82 17.27
C LEU A 48 21.48 -10.57 15.94
N SER A 49 20.68 -9.52 15.87
CA SER A 49 19.99 -9.10 14.66
C SER A 49 20.97 -8.67 13.56
N GLU A 50 22.06 -7.99 13.92
CA GLU A 50 23.16 -7.61 13.02
C GLU A 50 23.93 -8.85 12.49
N GLN A 51 24.04 -9.89 13.32
CA GLN A 51 24.53 -11.22 12.91
C GLN A 51 23.48 -12.05 12.16
N GLU A 52 22.42 -11.41 11.69
CA GLU A 52 21.39 -12.01 10.87
C GLU A 52 20.58 -13.14 11.54
N ASN A 53 20.59 -13.20 12.88
CA ASN A 53 19.75 -14.15 13.61
C ASN A 53 18.27 -13.80 13.38
N VAL A 54 17.55 -14.69 12.71
CA VAL A 54 16.17 -14.46 12.26
C VAL A 54 15.17 -14.32 13.43
N GLU A 55 15.39 -15.04 14.52
CA GLU A 55 14.55 -14.92 15.71
C GLU A 55 14.80 -13.57 16.41
N ALA A 56 16.06 -13.17 16.55
CA ALA A 56 16.41 -11.86 17.10
C ALA A 56 15.88 -10.70 16.24
N GLN A 57 16.00 -10.78 14.92
CA GLN A 57 15.41 -9.82 13.98
C GLN A 57 13.89 -9.71 14.16
N THR A 58 13.20 -10.84 14.37
CA THR A 58 11.74 -10.87 14.56
C THR A 58 11.33 -10.24 15.88
N MET A 59 12.04 -10.56 16.96
CA MET A 59 11.79 -10.03 18.30
C MET A 59 12.10 -8.53 18.36
N LEU A 60 13.30 -8.13 17.93
CA LEU A 60 13.71 -6.72 17.89
C LEU A 60 12.79 -5.90 17.00
N GLY A 61 12.40 -6.45 15.84
CA GLY A 61 11.47 -5.75 14.96
C GLY A 61 10.09 -5.54 15.59
N SER A 62 9.60 -6.51 16.36
CA SER A 62 8.35 -6.36 17.12
C SER A 62 8.47 -5.31 18.22
N MET A 63 9.63 -5.25 18.90
CA MET A 63 9.91 -4.24 19.93
C MET A 63 10.01 -2.82 19.37
N TYR A 64 10.59 -2.64 18.19
CA TYR A 64 10.58 -1.34 17.50
C TYR A 64 9.17 -0.93 17.06
N ILE A 65 8.32 -1.86 16.64
CA ILE A 65 6.92 -1.54 16.31
C ILE A 65 6.14 -1.10 17.55
N SER A 66 6.33 -1.79 18.69
CA SER A 66 5.60 -1.50 19.93
C SER A 66 6.20 -0.37 20.78
N GLY A 67 7.44 0.05 20.50
CA GLY A 67 8.16 1.01 21.34
C GLY A 67 8.58 0.46 22.71
N GLN A 68 8.75 -0.86 22.82
CA GLN A 68 9.18 -1.51 24.06
C GLN A 68 10.71 -1.51 24.16
N GLY A 69 11.26 -0.91 25.21
CA GLY A 69 12.72 -0.89 25.45
C GLY A 69 13.53 0.01 24.52
N ALA A 70 12.90 0.57 23.48
CA ALA A 70 13.47 1.55 22.56
C ALA A 70 12.37 2.47 22.03
N ALA A 71 12.76 3.60 21.44
CA ALA A 71 11.81 4.45 20.72
C ALA A 71 11.11 3.66 19.61
N ALA A 72 9.81 3.88 19.46
CA ALA A 72 9.04 3.24 18.41
C ALA A 72 9.56 3.66 17.02
N ASP A 73 9.84 2.67 16.19
CA ASP A 73 10.24 2.82 14.80
C ASP A 73 9.59 1.68 13.98
N PRO A 74 8.29 1.83 13.62
CA PRO A 74 7.56 0.80 12.89
C PRO A 74 8.18 0.44 11.55
N THR A 75 8.83 1.41 10.87
CA THR A 75 9.52 1.18 9.60
C THR A 75 10.71 0.26 9.78
N LYS A 76 11.58 0.54 10.76
CA LYS A 76 12.71 -0.32 11.09
C LYS A 76 12.24 -1.70 11.55
N GLY A 77 11.19 -1.75 12.35
CA GLY A 77 10.65 -3.00 12.86
C GLY A 77 10.08 -3.91 11.76
N LEU A 78 9.30 -3.34 10.83
CA LEU A 78 8.77 -4.07 9.68
C LEU A 78 9.91 -4.58 8.77
N ASN A 79 10.97 -3.79 8.58
CA ASN A 79 12.13 -4.19 7.78
C ASN A 79 12.85 -5.41 8.38
N LEU A 80 13.08 -5.42 9.70
CA LEU A 80 13.71 -6.55 10.39
C LEU A 80 12.87 -7.83 10.31
N ILE A 81 11.56 -7.73 10.60
CA ILE A 81 10.64 -8.87 10.51
C ILE A 81 10.59 -9.38 9.07
N THR A 82 10.49 -8.48 8.08
CA THR A 82 10.47 -8.86 6.66
C THR A 82 11.79 -9.54 6.23
N ALA A 83 12.93 -9.09 6.75
CA ALA A 83 14.23 -9.71 6.48
C ALA A 83 14.28 -11.16 7.01
N ALA A 84 13.84 -11.39 8.25
CA ALA A 84 13.74 -12.72 8.83
C ALA A 84 12.76 -13.61 8.05
N ALA A 85 11.61 -13.06 7.65
CA ALA A 85 10.59 -13.79 6.92
C ALA A 85 11.05 -14.21 5.51
N LYS A 86 11.80 -13.36 4.82
CA LYS A 86 12.43 -13.67 3.52
C LYS A 86 13.46 -14.80 3.60
N LYS A 87 14.02 -15.06 4.79
CA LYS A 87 14.89 -16.22 5.06
C LYS A 87 14.11 -17.50 5.39
N GLY A 88 12.78 -17.48 5.30
CA GLY A 88 11.92 -18.63 5.54
C GLY A 88 11.62 -18.87 7.03
N TYR A 89 11.95 -17.94 7.93
CA TYR A 89 11.61 -18.07 9.34
C TYR A 89 10.10 -17.90 9.55
N GLU A 90 9.42 -19.00 9.87
CA GLU A 90 7.95 -19.05 9.86
C GLU A 90 7.29 -18.06 10.85
N PRO A 91 7.79 -17.88 12.10
CA PRO A 91 7.24 -16.87 13.00
C PRO A 91 7.32 -15.44 12.43
N ALA A 92 8.38 -15.12 11.69
CA ALA A 92 8.49 -13.83 10.99
C ALA A 92 7.51 -13.72 9.82
N LYS A 93 7.30 -14.80 9.04
CA LYS A 93 6.32 -14.80 7.95
C LYS A 93 4.91 -14.53 8.48
N ILE A 94 4.53 -15.20 9.57
CA ILE A 94 3.24 -14.98 10.24
C ILE A 94 3.16 -13.54 10.74
N ARG A 95 4.18 -13.05 11.45
CA ARG A 95 4.17 -11.68 12.00
C ARG A 95 4.10 -10.62 10.90
N ALA A 96 4.88 -10.76 9.83
CA ALA A 96 4.84 -9.86 8.68
C ALA A 96 3.46 -9.86 8.03
N PHE A 97 2.82 -11.03 7.91
CA PHE A 97 1.49 -11.16 7.34
C PHE A 97 0.44 -10.44 8.18
N SER A 98 0.43 -10.65 9.50
CA SER A 98 -0.49 -9.96 10.41
C SER A 98 -0.34 -8.44 10.35
N LEU A 99 0.90 -7.92 10.31
CA LEU A 99 1.16 -6.49 10.18
C LEU A 99 0.60 -5.91 8.88
N ASN A 100 0.79 -6.61 7.76
CA ASN A 100 0.26 -6.16 6.47
C ASN A 100 -1.28 -6.22 6.45
N ILE A 101 -1.91 -7.18 7.13
CA ILE A 101 -3.38 -7.21 7.27
C ILE A 101 -3.89 -5.98 8.03
N GLU A 102 -3.25 -5.61 9.14
CA GLU A 102 -3.61 -4.42 9.92
C GLU A 102 -3.52 -3.14 9.06
N LEU A 103 -2.40 -2.97 8.35
CA LEU A 103 -2.20 -1.83 7.45
C LEU A 103 -3.18 -1.84 6.27
N ALA A 104 -3.42 -3.00 5.66
CA ALA A 104 -4.35 -3.13 4.54
C ALA A 104 -5.79 -2.78 4.96
N ASN A 105 -6.21 -3.20 6.16
CA ASN A 105 -7.51 -2.85 6.73
C ASN A 105 -7.63 -1.35 7.04
N SER A 106 -6.51 -0.64 7.25
CA SER A 106 -6.49 0.81 7.40
C SER A 106 -6.53 1.58 6.07
N GLY A 107 -6.55 0.88 4.94
CA GLY A 107 -6.62 1.47 3.60
C GLY A 107 -5.26 1.59 2.88
N ASP A 108 -4.17 1.07 3.46
CA ASP A 108 -2.86 1.09 2.80
C ASP A 108 -2.85 0.15 1.59
N THR A 109 -2.76 0.72 0.40
CA THR A 109 -2.82 -0.02 -0.87
C THR A 109 -1.58 -0.89 -1.13
N GLY A 110 -0.42 -0.48 -0.61
CA GLY A 110 0.81 -1.26 -0.68
C GLY A 110 0.73 -2.52 0.20
N ALA A 111 0.14 -2.38 1.39
CA ALA A 111 -0.13 -3.48 2.29
C ALA A 111 -1.17 -4.44 1.71
N MET A 112 -2.24 -3.95 1.07
CA MET A 112 -3.19 -4.82 0.34
C MET A 112 -2.47 -5.67 -0.73
N PHE A 113 -1.59 -5.06 -1.53
CA PHE A 113 -0.76 -5.80 -2.48
C PHE A 113 0.11 -6.85 -1.79
N ASN A 114 0.81 -6.46 -0.72
CA ASN A 114 1.67 -7.36 0.03
C ASN A 114 0.87 -8.54 0.57
N VAL A 115 -0.28 -8.30 1.21
CA VAL A 115 -1.16 -9.38 1.71
C VAL A 115 -1.47 -10.35 0.59
N GLY A 116 -2.01 -9.88 -0.54
CA GLY A 116 -2.37 -10.76 -1.66
C GLY A 116 -1.20 -11.61 -2.16
N TYR A 117 -0.03 -10.99 -2.33
CA TYR A 117 1.19 -11.69 -2.77
C TYR A 117 1.71 -12.68 -1.72
N MET A 118 1.73 -12.30 -0.44
CA MET A 118 2.18 -13.11 0.68
C MET A 118 1.29 -14.36 0.85
N CYS A 119 -0.02 -14.18 0.71
CA CYS A 119 -1.04 -15.22 0.73
C CYS A 119 -0.74 -16.31 -0.34
N PHE A 120 -0.47 -15.90 -1.58
CA PHE A 120 -0.08 -16.81 -2.67
C PHE A 120 1.22 -17.59 -2.41
N ASN A 121 2.12 -17.02 -1.60
CA ASN A 121 3.40 -17.64 -1.24
C ASN A 121 3.33 -18.43 0.08
N GLY A 122 2.13 -18.63 0.65
CA GLY A 122 1.93 -19.42 1.87
C GLY A 122 2.46 -18.73 3.14
N TRP A 123 2.41 -17.40 3.21
CA TRP A 123 2.72 -16.66 4.43
C TRP A 123 1.43 -16.45 5.23
N GLY A 124 1.46 -16.76 6.52
CA GLY A 124 0.28 -16.68 7.39
C GLY A 124 -0.67 -17.87 7.29
N GLY A 125 -0.40 -18.83 6.39
CA GLY A 125 -1.19 -20.04 6.20
C GLY A 125 -1.38 -20.40 4.73
N THR A 126 -2.25 -21.37 4.47
CA THR A 126 -2.70 -21.75 3.12
C THR A 126 -4.04 -21.09 2.83
N TYR A 127 -4.17 -20.50 1.64
CA TYR A 127 -5.36 -19.76 1.25
C TYR A 127 -5.79 -20.15 -0.15
N GLU A 128 -7.11 -20.12 -0.36
CA GLU A 128 -7.68 -20.26 -1.70
C GLU A 128 -7.25 -19.08 -2.59
N PRO A 129 -6.94 -19.31 -3.88
CA PRO A 129 -6.49 -18.25 -4.80
C PRO A 129 -7.40 -17.02 -4.81
N ASP A 130 -8.72 -17.21 -4.73
CA ASP A 130 -9.70 -16.11 -4.74
C ASP A 130 -9.54 -15.14 -3.57
N VAL A 131 -9.13 -15.64 -2.39
CA VAL A 131 -8.87 -14.79 -1.22
C VAL A 131 -7.64 -13.91 -1.46
N CYS A 132 -6.59 -14.49 -2.03
CA CYS A 132 -5.36 -13.79 -2.39
C CYS A 132 -5.61 -12.75 -3.49
N LEU A 133 -6.38 -13.13 -4.52
CA LEU A 133 -6.77 -12.28 -5.63
C LEU A 133 -7.52 -11.05 -5.15
N LYS A 134 -8.52 -11.20 -4.27
CA LYS A 134 -9.32 -10.07 -3.80
C LYS A 134 -8.48 -8.93 -3.21
N TRP A 135 -7.41 -9.26 -2.48
CA TRP A 135 -6.48 -8.25 -1.97
C TRP A 135 -5.72 -7.53 -3.08
N LEU A 136 -5.22 -8.27 -4.07
CA LEU A 136 -4.55 -7.69 -5.22
C LEU A 136 -5.53 -6.84 -6.05
N GLU A 137 -6.73 -7.35 -6.34
CA GLU A 137 -7.75 -6.64 -7.11
C GLU A 137 -8.13 -5.32 -6.43
N ASN A 138 -8.40 -5.34 -5.12
CA ASN A 138 -8.66 -4.12 -4.37
C ASN A 138 -7.49 -3.12 -4.46
N ALA A 139 -6.25 -3.58 -4.31
CA ALA A 139 -5.08 -2.71 -4.43
C ALA A 139 -4.97 -2.10 -5.84
N GLY A 140 -5.18 -2.91 -6.88
CA GLY A 140 -5.13 -2.47 -8.28
C GLY A 140 -6.24 -1.50 -8.63
N ASP A 141 -7.46 -1.76 -8.15
CA ASP A 141 -8.62 -0.87 -8.29
C ASP A 141 -8.40 0.47 -7.57
N MET A 142 -7.56 0.50 -6.53
CA MET A 142 -7.10 1.73 -5.86
C MET A 142 -5.86 2.36 -6.51
N GLY A 143 -5.43 1.86 -7.68
CA GLY A 143 -4.34 2.43 -8.47
C GLY A 143 -2.95 1.87 -8.15
N HIS A 144 -2.83 0.79 -7.37
CA HIS A 144 -1.53 0.19 -7.09
C HIS A 144 -0.98 -0.52 -8.34
N GLU A 145 -0.03 0.14 -9.01
CA GLU A 145 0.55 -0.28 -10.29
C GLU A 145 1.08 -1.73 -10.28
N ARG A 146 1.85 -2.11 -9.26
CA ARG A 146 2.39 -3.47 -9.17
C ARG A 146 1.28 -4.52 -9.03
N SER A 147 0.14 -4.14 -8.47
CA SER A 147 -1.00 -5.04 -8.34
C SER A 147 -1.66 -5.27 -9.70
N ALA A 148 -1.94 -4.21 -10.44
CA ALA A 148 -2.49 -4.31 -11.80
C ALA A 148 -1.58 -5.18 -12.70
N LYS A 149 -0.27 -4.95 -12.65
CA LYS A 149 0.74 -5.75 -13.40
C LYS A 149 0.71 -7.23 -13.06
N ILE A 150 0.71 -7.58 -11.76
CA ILE A 150 0.70 -8.99 -11.38
C ILE A 150 -0.64 -9.64 -11.72
N LEU A 151 -1.76 -8.92 -11.62
CA LEU A 151 -3.08 -9.43 -11.98
C LEU A 151 -3.20 -9.71 -13.46
N THR A 152 -2.69 -8.83 -14.33
CA THR A 152 -2.58 -9.10 -15.76
C THR A 152 -1.82 -10.40 -16.00
N LYS A 153 -0.67 -10.60 -15.34
CA LYS A 153 0.13 -11.81 -15.48
C LYS A 153 -0.62 -13.05 -14.97
N ILE A 154 -1.23 -12.97 -13.79
CA ILE A 154 -2.02 -14.07 -13.20
C ILE A 154 -3.14 -14.50 -14.14
N TYR A 155 -3.95 -13.57 -14.63
CA TYR A 155 -5.09 -13.88 -15.51
C TYR A 155 -4.69 -14.22 -16.95
N THR A 156 -3.49 -13.83 -17.39
CA THR A 156 -2.98 -14.21 -18.72
C THR A 156 -2.37 -15.60 -18.71
N GLU A 157 -1.52 -15.89 -17.71
CA GLU A 157 -0.67 -17.08 -17.68
C GLU A 157 -1.21 -18.20 -16.76
N GLY A 158 -2.23 -17.90 -15.94
CA GLY A 158 -2.76 -18.84 -14.96
C GLY A 158 -1.80 -19.10 -13.81
N MET A 159 -1.07 -18.08 -13.36
CA MET A 159 -0.16 -18.21 -12.21
C MET A 159 -0.92 -18.60 -10.94
N PHE A 160 -0.23 -19.27 -10.02
CA PHE A 160 -0.80 -19.71 -8.73
C PHE A 160 -2.05 -20.59 -8.87
N ASN A 161 -2.13 -21.39 -9.93
CA ASN A 161 -3.28 -22.23 -10.27
C ASN A 161 -4.59 -21.45 -10.48
N VAL A 162 -4.51 -20.16 -10.81
CA VAL A 162 -5.67 -19.37 -11.22
C VAL A 162 -6.01 -19.73 -12.66
N ILE A 163 -7.30 -19.88 -12.97
CA ILE A 163 -7.75 -20.14 -14.34
C ILE A 163 -7.57 -18.84 -15.16
N PRO A 164 -6.89 -18.88 -16.32
CA PRO A 164 -6.76 -17.71 -17.17
C PRO A 164 -8.12 -17.10 -17.53
N ASP A 165 -8.20 -15.77 -17.50
CA ASP A 165 -9.43 -15.01 -17.78
C ASP A 165 -9.09 -13.83 -18.70
N SER A 166 -9.57 -13.92 -19.95
CA SER A 166 -9.32 -12.91 -20.98
C SER A 166 -10.01 -11.56 -20.68
N GLY A 167 -11.16 -11.56 -20.00
CA GLY A 167 -11.89 -10.36 -19.62
C GLY A 167 -11.17 -9.61 -18.50
N LYS A 168 -10.76 -10.33 -17.45
CA LYS A 168 -9.93 -9.77 -16.37
C LYS A 168 -8.57 -9.32 -16.89
N THR A 169 -7.96 -10.06 -17.81
CA THR A 169 -6.72 -9.65 -18.47
C THR A 169 -6.88 -8.32 -19.20
N ALA A 170 -7.92 -8.16 -20.00
CA ALA A 170 -8.19 -6.91 -20.71
C ALA A 170 -8.43 -5.75 -19.73
N TYR A 171 -9.22 -5.99 -18.68
CA TYR A 171 -9.48 -5.02 -17.62
C TYR A 171 -8.19 -4.52 -16.94
N TRP A 172 -7.33 -5.42 -16.49
CA TRP A 172 -6.11 -5.05 -15.78
C TRP A 172 -5.08 -4.36 -16.70
N LYS A 173 -4.99 -4.76 -17.98
CA LYS A 173 -4.20 -4.04 -18.99
C LYS A 173 -4.71 -2.61 -19.20
N GLU A 174 -6.02 -2.43 -19.22
CA GLU A 174 -6.62 -1.10 -19.31
C GLU A 174 -6.28 -0.24 -18.07
N GLN A 175 -6.38 -0.83 -16.87
CA GLN A 175 -5.98 -0.14 -15.63
C GLN A 175 -4.49 0.22 -15.62
N GLU A 176 -3.60 -0.66 -16.07
CA GLU A 176 -2.16 -0.37 -16.18
C GLU A 176 -1.90 0.85 -17.08
N MET A 177 -2.49 0.86 -18.28
CA MET A 177 -2.35 1.99 -19.20
C MET A 177 -2.89 3.28 -18.57
N ALA A 178 -4.00 3.19 -17.85
CA ALA A 178 -4.61 4.33 -17.18
C ALA A 178 -3.78 4.88 -16.01
N ILE A 179 -3.17 3.99 -15.22
CA ILE A 179 -2.25 4.35 -14.14
C ILE A 179 -1.04 5.08 -14.73
N VAL A 180 -0.47 4.58 -15.84
CA VAL A 180 0.65 5.23 -16.54
C VAL A 180 0.25 6.58 -17.15
N ALA A 181 -0.95 6.67 -17.75
CA ALA A 181 -1.47 7.92 -18.32
C ALA A 181 -1.69 9.02 -17.27
N GLY A 182 -1.86 8.64 -15.99
CA GLY A 182 -2.13 9.58 -14.91
C GLY A 182 -3.43 10.34 -15.14
N ILE A 183 -3.56 11.57 -14.64
CA ILE A 183 -4.82 12.33 -14.75
C ILE A 183 -5.16 12.83 -16.17
N GLU A 184 -4.19 12.86 -17.09
CA GLU A 184 -4.40 13.40 -18.43
C GLU A 184 -5.43 12.58 -19.21
N GLY A 185 -6.31 13.25 -19.97
CA GLY A 185 -7.32 12.59 -20.79
C GLY A 185 -8.74 13.11 -20.55
N SER A 186 -9.71 12.38 -21.11
CA SER A 186 -11.13 12.71 -20.98
C SER A 186 -11.80 11.85 -19.91
N TRP A 187 -12.65 12.48 -19.11
CA TRP A 187 -13.31 11.87 -17.96
C TRP A 187 -14.77 12.31 -17.91
N GLU A 188 -15.67 11.38 -17.63
CA GLU A 188 -17.10 11.66 -17.52
C GLU A 188 -17.64 11.27 -16.15
N GLY A 189 -18.47 12.13 -15.58
CA GLY A 189 -19.10 11.90 -14.29
C GLY A 189 -20.47 12.54 -14.22
N SER A 190 -21.22 12.17 -13.19
CA SER A 190 -22.57 12.67 -12.94
C SER A 190 -22.57 13.48 -11.66
N LEU A 191 -22.74 14.80 -11.78
CA LEU A 191 -22.86 15.69 -10.62
C LEU A 191 -24.26 15.55 -10.02
N PRO A 192 -24.39 15.19 -8.72
CA PRO A 192 -25.67 15.26 -8.04
C PRO A 192 -26.24 16.68 -8.14
N SER A 193 -27.52 16.80 -8.50
CA SER A 193 -28.16 18.11 -8.58
C SER A 193 -28.45 18.68 -7.20
N MET A 194 -28.16 19.97 -7.05
CA MET A 194 -28.26 20.70 -5.80
C MET A 194 -29.60 21.44 -5.76
N GLY A 195 -30.66 20.76 -5.30
CA GLY A 195 -31.94 21.35 -4.93
C GLY A 195 -33.13 21.13 -5.87
N GLY A 196 -34.32 21.54 -5.41
CA GLY A 196 -35.61 21.35 -6.09
C GLY A 196 -36.33 20.04 -5.72
N PRO A 197 -37.64 19.89 -6.03
CA PRO A 197 -38.42 18.70 -5.67
C PRO A 197 -38.10 17.46 -6.52
N ASN A 198 -37.34 17.61 -7.61
CA ASN A 198 -36.89 16.49 -8.45
C ASN A 198 -35.51 16.79 -9.08
N PRO A 199 -34.42 16.73 -8.29
CA PRO A 199 -33.08 17.06 -8.76
C PRO A 199 -32.58 15.99 -9.75
N MET A 200 -32.39 16.36 -11.01
CA MET A 200 -31.76 15.49 -12.02
C MET A 200 -30.25 15.68 -12.03
N PRO A 201 -29.44 14.62 -11.93
CA PRO A 201 -27.98 14.72 -12.04
C PRO A 201 -27.55 15.44 -13.32
N VAL A 202 -26.46 16.18 -13.24
CA VAL A 202 -25.88 16.90 -14.36
C VAL A 202 -24.65 16.15 -14.84
N GLU A 203 -24.73 15.60 -16.05
CA GLU A 203 -23.58 14.98 -16.68
C GLU A 203 -22.49 16.01 -17.00
N VAL A 204 -21.25 15.65 -16.72
CA VAL A 204 -20.08 16.50 -16.91
C VAL A 204 -18.95 15.76 -17.58
N THR A 205 -18.14 16.49 -18.35
CA THR A 205 -16.90 15.98 -18.93
C THR A 205 -15.74 16.87 -18.50
N TYR A 206 -14.63 16.25 -18.11
CA TYR A 206 -13.35 16.90 -17.88
C TYR A 206 -12.38 16.44 -18.96
N LYS A 207 -11.68 17.39 -19.59
CA LYS A 207 -10.59 17.11 -20.54
C LYS A 207 -9.32 17.67 -19.94
N PHE A 208 -8.64 16.85 -19.14
CA PHE A 208 -7.44 17.24 -18.41
C PHE A 208 -6.20 17.14 -19.29
N LYS A 209 -5.27 18.06 -19.07
CA LYS A 209 -3.90 18.07 -19.60
C LYS A 209 -2.94 18.30 -18.46
N LYS A 210 -1.76 17.68 -18.54
CA LYS A 210 -0.73 17.75 -17.51
C LYS A 210 0.57 18.30 -18.09
N GLU A 211 1.13 19.32 -17.45
CA GLU A 211 2.49 19.80 -17.70
C GLU A 211 3.23 19.88 -16.36
N GLY A 212 4.05 18.86 -16.07
CA GLY A 212 4.65 18.72 -14.74
C GLY A 212 3.57 18.57 -13.66
N GLU A 213 3.54 19.49 -12.70
CA GLU A 213 2.57 19.53 -11.59
C GLU A 213 1.35 20.42 -11.91
N ILE A 214 1.29 21.01 -13.11
CA ILE A 214 0.19 21.90 -13.52
C ILE A 214 -0.91 21.07 -14.18
N LEU A 215 -2.13 21.20 -13.66
CA LEU A 215 -3.35 20.67 -14.27
C LEU A 215 -4.07 21.77 -15.05
N SER A 216 -4.30 21.54 -16.33
CA SER A 216 -5.09 22.43 -17.17
C SER A 216 -6.16 21.64 -17.92
N GLY A 217 -7.02 22.34 -18.67
CA GLY A 217 -8.01 21.68 -19.51
C GLY A 217 -9.35 22.38 -19.59
N ILE A 218 -10.35 21.59 -19.98
CA ILE A 218 -11.71 22.06 -20.22
C ILE A 218 -12.69 21.23 -19.38
N PHE A 219 -13.57 21.93 -18.67
CA PHE A 219 -14.76 21.39 -18.05
C PHE A 219 -15.98 21.62 -18.95
N ILE A 220 -16.83 20.62 -19.12
CA ILE A 220 -18.03 20.68 -19.95
C ILE A 220 -19.22 20.27 -19.09
N ASN A 221 -20.19 21.18 -18.94
CA ASN A 221 -21.47 20.88 -18.29
C ASN A 221 -22.51 20.52 -19.36
N LYS A 222 -22.95 19.26 -19.38
CA LYS A 222 -23.90 18.75 -20.39
C LYS A 222 -25.36 19.09 -20.06
N GLY A 223 -25.68 19.45 -18.82
CA GLY A 223 -27.06 19.79 -18.40
C GLY A 223 -27.60 21.09 -19.00
N PHE A 224 -26.74 22.00 -19.44
CA PHE A 224 -27.13 23.30 -20.01
C PHE A 224 -26.45 23.56 -21.37
N GLY A 225 -26.65 22.66 -22.34
CA GLY A 225 -26.20 22.86 -23.73
C GLY A 225 -24.69 22.71 -23.94
N ASN A 226 -24.04 21.81 -23.18
CA ASN A 226 -22.59 21.53 -23.29
C ASN A 226 -21.71 22.78 -23.06
N LYS A 227 -22.06 23.61 -22.08
CA LYS A 227 -21.30 24.82 -21.75
C LYS A 227 -19.88 24.46 -21.32
N LYS A 228 -18.90 25.09 -21.96
CA LYS A 228 -17.47 24.88 -21.71
C LYS A 228 -16.90 25.96 -20.80
N SER A 229 -16.10 25.56 -19.82
CA SER A 229 -15.28 26.43 -18.97
C SER A 229 -13.84 25.93 -18.94
N PHE A 230 -12.89 26.83 -18.75
CA PHE A 230 -11.48 26.47 -18.59
C PHE A 230 -11.18 26.16 -17.12
N ILE A 231 -10.35 25.13 -16.93
CA ILE A 231 -9.76 24.78 -15.64
C ILE A 231 -8.69 25.82 -15.31
N LYS A 232 -8.76 26.38 -14.10
CA LYS A 232 -7.87 27.42 -13.60
C LYS A 232 -7.18 26.99 -12.32
N GLU A 233 -5.93 27.46 -12.15
CA GLU A 233 -5.05 27.19 -11.00
C GLU A 233 -4.98 25.70 -10.64
N GLY A 234 -4.98 24.85 -11.67
CA GLY A 234 -4.96 23.42 -11.44
C GLY A 234 -3.58 22.94 -11.01
N LYS A 235 -3.56 22.06 -10.00
CA LYS A 235 -2.34 21.51 -9.38
C LYS A 235 -2.48 20.01 -9.22
N ILE A 236 -1.36 19.31 -9.31
CA ILE A 236 -1.24 17.85 -9.10
C ILE A 236 -0.14 17.62 -8.08
N ASP A 237 -0.44 16.81 -7.08
CA ASP A 237 0.54 16.29 -6.11
C ASP A 237 0.34 14.78 -6.01
N GLY A 238 1.26 14.01 -6.59
CA GLY A 238 1.10 12.56 -6.74
C GLY A 238 -0.18 12.19 -7.50
N ASN A 239 -1.12 11.55 -6.79
CA ASN A 239 -2.45 11.18 -7.29
C ASN A 239 -3.58 12.13 -6.85
N GLU A 240 -3.25 13.14 -6.05
CA GLU A 240 -4.17 14.20 -5.65
C GLU A 240 -4.10 15.36 -6.64
N PHE A 241 -5.21 16.09 -6.76
CA PHE A 241 -5.25 17.29 -7.58
C PHE A 241 -6.30 18.28 -7.07
N SER A 242 -6.17 19.52 -7.52
CA SER A 242 -7.16 20.57 -7.30
C SER A 242 -7.24 21.49 -8.50
N PHE A 243 -8.37 22.20 -8.65
CA PHE A 243 -8.55 23.31 -9.59
C PHE A 243 -9.84 24.08 -9.27
N TYR A 244 -10.10 25.18 -9.97
CA TYR A 244 -11.44 25.75 -10.05
C TYR A 244 -11.88 26.02 -11.47
N VAL A 245 -13.20 26.17 -11.63
CA VAL A 245 -13.82 26.63 -12.87
C VAL A 245 -14.68 27.84 -12.58
N GLU A 246 -14.70 28.77 -13.53
CA GLU A 246 -15.59 29.91 -13.49
C GLU A 246 -16.76 29.67 -14.45
N SER A 247 -17.96 29.90 -13.95
CA SER A 247 -19.18 29.86 -14.73
C SER A 247 -19.98 31.15 -14.52
N SER A 248 -20.97 31.38 -15.38
CA SER A 248 -21.90 32.48 -15.21
C SER A 248 -23.33 31.97 -15.27
N PHE A 249 -24.15 32.40 -14.31
CA PHE A 249 -25.56 32.12 -14.21
C PHE A 249 -26.30 33.43 -13.93
N GLY A 250 -27.24 33.80 -14.82
CA GLY A 250 -27.99 35.06 -14.70
C GLY A 250 -27.11 36.32 -14.67
N GLY A 251 -25.94 36.30 -15.32
CA GLY A 251 -24.99 37.42 -15.34
C GLY A 251 -24.01 37.45 -14.16
N ASN A 252 -24.25 36.67 -13.11
CA ASN A 252 -23.34 36.58 -11.96
C ASN A 252 -22.24 35.55 -12.20
N LYS A 253 -21.02 35.85 -11.75
CA LYS A 253 -19.88 34.93 -11.79
C LYS A 253 -19.97 33.95 -10.62
N ILE A 254 -19.80 32.65 -10.91
CA ILE A 254 -19.77 31.57 -9.92
C ILE A 254 -18.43 30.84 -10.07
N VAL A 255 -17.71 30.69 -8.94
CA VAL A 255 -16.43 29.96 -8.87
C VAL A 255 -16.66 28.64 -8.17
N THR A 256 -16.52 27.52 -8.88
CA THR A 256 -16.63 26.19 -8.28
C THR A 256 -15.24 25.61 -8.12
N ASN A 257 -14.85 25.28 -6.89
CA ASN A 257 -13.58 24.63 -6.59
C ASN A 257 -13.74 23.11 -6.61
N TYR A 258 -12.69 22.42 -7.05
CA TYR A 258 -12.62 20.98 -7.12
C TYR A 258 -11.33 20.51 -6.44
N THR A 259 -11.47 19.47 -5.63
CA THR A 259 -10.35 18.64 -5.18
C THR A 259 -10.66 17.19 -5.55
N GLY A 260 -9.63 16.36 -5.68
CA GLY A 260 -9.87 14.96 -5.94
C GLY A 260 -8.63 14.11 -5.90
N VAL A 261 -8.87 12.82 -6.07
CA VAL A 261 -7.86 11.78 -6.17
C VAL A 261 -8.19 10.92 -7.39
N PHE A 262 -7.21 10.59 -8.21
CA PHE A 262 -7.38 9.69 -9.35
C PHE A 262 -6.64 8.37 -9.14
N TYR A 263 -7.23 7.28 -9.63
CA TYR A 263 -6.67 5.94 -9.56
C TYR A 263 -7.17 5.12 -10.76
N GLY A 264 -6.22 4.68 -11.61
CA GLY A 264 -6.52 3.99 -12.86
C GLY A 264 -7.52 4.77 -13.74
N ASN A 265 -8.67 4.16 -14.01
CA ASN A 265 -9.77 4.76 -14.79
C ASN A 265 -10.85 5.46 -13.96
N THR A 266 -10.58 5.77 -12.69
CA THR A 266 -11.54 6.45 -11.81
C THR A 266 -10.94 7.71 -11.20
N ILE A 267 -11.77 8.73 -11.07
CA ILE A 267 -11.49 9.91 -10.24
C ILE A 267 -12.59 10.05 -9.21
N LYS A 268 -12.22 10.26 -7.95
CA LYS A 268 -13.12 10.77 -6.92
C LYS A 268 -12.93 12.27 -6.80
N LEU A 269 -13.99 13.02 -7.09
CA LEU A 269 -14.00 14.48 -7.08
C LEU A 269 -14.88 14.98 -5.94
N THR A 270 -14.46 16.06 -5.30
CA THR A 270 -15.29 16.86 -4.39
C THR A 270 -15.36 18.27 -4.92
N CYS A 271 -16.56 18.80 -5.11
CA CYS A 271 -16.75 20.19 -5.51
C CYS A 271 -17.39 21.04 -4.42
N THR A 272 -16.94 22.30 -4.31
CA THR A 272 -17.50 23.31 -3.42
C THR A 272 -17.90 24.55 -4.21
N MET A 273 -19.07 25.10 -3.86
CA MET A 273 -19.68 26.25 -4.52
C MET A 273 -19.76 27.42 -3.54
N PRO A 274 -19.79 28.68 -4.02
CA PRO A 274 -19.95 29.85 -3.15
C PRO A 274 -21.36 29.85 -2.54
N GLY A 275 -21.49 30.57 -1.42
CA GLY A 275 -22.77 30.72 -0.76
C GLY A 275 -23.83 31.41 -1.63
N GLY A 276 -25.09 31.03 -1.44
CA GLY A 276 -26.23 31.69 -2.06
C GLY A 276 -26.42 33.13 -1.54
N PRO A 277 -27.37 33.90 -2.11
CA PRO A 277 -27.70 35.25 -1.66
C PRO A 277 -28.12 35.34 -0.18
N ASP A 278 -28.54 34.21 0.40
CA ASP A 278 -28.89 34.02 1.81
C ASP A 278 -27.67 33.79 2.73
N GLY A 279 -26.45 33.82 2.17
CA GLY A 279 -25.20 33.62 2.88
C GLY A 279 -24.90 32.16 3.23
N LYS A 280 -25.74 31.21 2.84
CA LYS A 280 -25.52 29.78 3.12
C LYS A 280 -24.60 29.17 2.08
N VAL A 281 -23.47 28.64 2.53
CA VAL A 281 -22.54 27.87 1.70
C VAL A 281 -23.09 26.45 1.52
N PRO A 282 -23.31 25.98 0.28
CA PRO A 282 -23.70 24.61 0.04
C PRO A 282 -22.65 23.64 0.59
N LEU A 283 -23.10 22.48 1.11
CA LEU A 283 -22.18 21.43 1.52
C LEU A 283 -21.35 20.94 0.32
N PRO A 284 -20.09 20.53 0.54
CA PRO A 284 -19.29 19.88 -0.49
C PRO A 284 -20.00 18.63 -1.04
N VAL A 285 -19.90 18.42 -2.34
CA VAL A 285 -20.49 17.26 -3.02
C VAL A 285 -19.37 16.39 -3.57
N THR A 286 -19.38 15.12 -3.20
CA THR A 286 -18.43 14.11 -3.68
C THR A 286 -19.10 13.16 -4.66
N PHE A 287 -18.42 12.87 -5.78
CA PHE A 287 -18.91 11.99 -6.84
C PHE A 287 -17.73 11.34 -7.57
N LEU A 288 -18.04 10.39 -8.45
CA LEU A 288 -17.04 9.69 -9.26
C LEU A 288 -17.11 10.13 -10.72
N ALA A 289 -15.96 10.17 -11.38
CA ALA A 289 -15.83 10.24 -12.82
C ALA A 289 -15.01 9.05 -13.34
N LYS A 290 -15.30 8.60 -14.55
CA LYS A 290 -14.62 7.50 -15.23
C LYS A 290 -13.90 8.02 -16.46
N ARG A 291 -12.72 7.47 -16.74
CA ARG A 291 -12.00 7.78 -17.98
C ARG A 291 -12.81 7.30 -19.17
N THR A 292 -12.83 8.10 -20.23
CA THR A 292 -13.37 7.71 -21.53
C THR A 292 -12.22 7.42 -22.47
N ILE A 293 -12.26 6.25 -23.10
CA ILE A 293 -11.32 5.81 -24.15
C ILE A 293 -11.61 6.53 -25.46
#